data_AF-A0A4Y1RVI8-F1
#
_entry.id   AF-A0A4Y1RVI8-F1
#
_cell.length_a   1.000
_cell.length_b   1.000
_cell.length_c   1.000
_cell.angle_alpha   90.00
_cell.angle_beta   90.00
_cell.angle_gamma   90.00
#
_symmetry.space_group_name_H-M   'P 1'
#
loop_
_entity.id
_entity.type
_entity.pdbx_description
1 polymer ?
#
loop_
_entity_poly.entity_id
_entity_poly.type
_entity_poly.pdbx_seq_one_letter_code
_entity_poly.pdbx_strand_id
1 'polypeptide(L)'
;MDEGDGEPFEDGVNGFSCIGFLGISSIAYGAVSHTTMRKIDRLNKKGPYLGIVVPNFFELNPLLQSTSFVADQKLPYLDFSGRRFRIGRLEDESVIIVMTGLSMVKGVVHYGIAGNADPQLQIGDVTIPQFWAHTGLWNWQRFGDGPGNELSLESFGDYTRKVGHIKFSDFNNETRDGKSVPNLLNNVWYQPEEVFPVHGTPEVRQHAFWVPVNPKFFSVAKDLEDLKLGVV
;
A
#
# COMPACT_ATOMS: atom_id res chain seq x y z
N MET A 1 70.55 24.23 56.95
CA MET A 1 71.53 23.92 55.89
C MET A 1 70.74 23.82 54.61
N ASP A 2 70.92 24.86 53.79
CA ASP A 2 70.72 25.05 52.34
C ASP A 2 69.50 24.51 51.58
N GLU A 3 68.77 25.49 51.03
CA GLU A 3 68.32 25.75 49.64
C GLU A 3 68.36 24.64 48.57
N GLY A 4 67.37 24.68 47.64
CA GLY A 4 67.55 24.28 46.24
C GLY A 4 66.39 23.60 45.50
N ASP A 5 65.45 24.41 44.97
CA ASP A 5 64.90 24.47 43.59
C ASP A 5 64.66 23.22 42.70
N GLY A 6 63.49 23.18 42.02
CA GLY A 6 63.32 22.54 40.69
C GLY A 6 61.97 21.83 40.38
N GLU A 7 61.10 22.48 39.61
CA GLU A 7 59.98 21.90 38.80
C GLU A 7 60.46 21.66 37.33
N PRO A 8 59.74 21.05 36.34
CA PRO A 8 58.43 20.32 36.28
C PRO A 8 58.41 19.06 35.31
N PHE A 9 57.20 18.60 34.90
CA PHE A 9 56.78 17.64 33.83
C PHE A 9 56.53 16.17 34.29
N GLU A 10 55.46 15.42 33.91
CA GLU A 10 54.57 15.42 32.74
C GLU A 10 53.26 14.60 33.01
N ASP A 11 52.29 14.73 32.08
CA ASP A 11 50.86 14.39 32.13
C ASP A 11 50.43 12.91 32.25
N GLY A 12 49.23 12.71 32.81
CA GLY A 12 48.51 11.42 32.77
C GLY A 12 47.04 11.54 33.22
N VAL A 13 46.19 12.18 32.42
CA VAL A 13 44.75 12.34 32.69
C VAL A 13 43.99 11.03 32.44
N ASN A 14 43.40 10.45 33.49
CA ASN A 14 42.46 9.33 33.42
C ASN A 14 41.10 9.80 32.88
N GLY A 15 40.78 9.44 31.62
CA GLY A 15 39.49 9.70 31.00
C GLY A 15 38.45 8.62 31.32
N PHE A 16 37.37 8.99 32.02
CA PHE A 16 36.15 8.20 32.12
C PHE A 16 35.34 8.34 30.82
N SER A 17 35.07 7.22 30.14
CA SER A 17 34.22 7.18 28.94
C SER A 17 32.76 6.95 29.34
N CYS A 18 31.91 7.96 29.16
CA CYS A 18 30.46 7.83 29.23
C CYS A 18 29.92 7.40 27.87
N ILE A 19 29.45 6.15 27.77
CA ILE A 19 28.75 5.65 26.58
C ILE A 19 27.33 6.21 26.60
N GLY A 20 27.09 7.26 25.81
CA GLY A 20 25.75 7.78 25.55
C GLY A 20 25.04 6.97 24.47
N PHE A 21 23.97 6.26 24.82
CA PHE A 21 23.04 5.73 23.83
C PHE A 21 22.22 6.88 23.25
N LEU A 22 22.63 7.38 22.07
CA LEU A 22 21.80 8.22 21.21
C LEU A 22 20.68 7.36 20.62
N GLY A 23 19.59 7.22 21.38
CA GLY A 23 18.33 6.70 20.86
C GLY A 23 17.82 7.64 19.77
N ILE A 24 17.87 7.21 18.51
CA ILE A 24 17.25 7.92 17.40
C ILE A 24 15.74 7.72 17.56
N SER A 25 15.10 8.58 18.34
CA SER A 25 13.64 8.66 18.35
C SER A 25 13.20 9.16 16.98
N SER A 26 12.69 8.27 16.13
CA SER A 26 11.98 8.68 14.92
C SER A 26 10.71 9.40 15.36
N ILE A 27 10.75 10.74 15.36
CA ILE A 27 9.54 11.55 15.54
C ILE A 27 8.65 11.25 14.33
N ALA A 28 7.58 10.49 14.54
CA ALA A 28 6.53 10.33 13.55
C ALA A 28 5.85 11.69 13.38
N TYR A 29 6.19 12.43 12.33
CA TYR A 29 5.48 13.64 11.97
C TYR A 29 4.08 13.27 11.44
N GLY A 30 3.12 13.13 12.35
CA GLY A 30 1.70 13.08 12.01
C GLY A 30 1.14 14.44 11.56
N ALA A 31 1.91 15.53 11.69
CA ALA A 31 1.50 16.87 11.32
C ALA A 31 1.87 17.19 9.86
N VAL A 32 0.89 17.66 9.09
CA VAL A 32 1.12 18.25 7.76
C VAL A 32 2.10 19.40 7.89
N SER A 33 3.13 19.46 7.03
CA SER A 33 4.12 20.53 7.10
C SER A 33 3.47 21.91 6.99
N HIS A 34 4.00 22.90 7.71
CA HIS A 34 3.47 24.28 7.66
C HIS A 34 3.45 24.86 6.23
N THR A 35 4.40 24.45 5.39
CA THR A 35 4.46 24.86 3.99
C THR A 35 3.32 24.25 3.17
N THR A 36 3.03 22.97 3.35
CA THR A 36 1.88 22.30 2.71
C THR A 36 0.56 22.86 3.22
N MET A 37 0.42 23.06 4.54
CA MET A 37 -0.79 23.65 5.12
C MET A 37 -1.06 25.06 4.57
N ARG A 38 -0.02 25.90 4.47
CA ARG A 38 -0.15 27.24 3.86
C ARG A 38 -0.57 27.18 2.39
N LYS A 39 -0.13 26.18 1.62
CA LYS A 39 -0.59 25.97 0.24
C LYS A 39 -2.07 25.57 0.20
N ILE A 40 -2.48 24.66 1.08
CA ILE A 40 -3.88 24.23 1.24
C ILE A 40 -4.76 25.43 1.62
N ASP A 41 -4.36 26.24 2.61
CA ASP A 41 -5.10 27.44 3.03
C ASP A 41 -5.27 28.44 1.89
N ARG A 42 -4.23 28.61 1.05
CA ARG A 42 -4.29 29.49 -0.13
C ARG A 42 -5.25 28.94 -1.18
N LEU A 43 -5.28 27.63 -1.40
CA LEU A 43 -6.23 26.98 -2.32
C LEU A 43 -7.66 27.15 -1.79
N ASN A 44 -7.91 26.82 -0.52
CA ASN A 44 -9.23 26.95 0.10
C ASN A 44 -9.80 28.37 0.01
N LYS A 45 -8.94 29.40 0.10
CA LYS A 45 -9.33 30.82 -0.08
C LYS A 45 -9.62 31.23 -1.53
N LYS A 46 -9.07 30.51 -2.52
CA LYS A 46 -9.27 30.78 -3.95
C LYS A 46 -10.48 30.07 -4.56
N GLY A 47 -10.96 29.00 -3.93
CA GLY A 47 -12.07 28.20 -4.42
C GLY A 47 -13.39 28.99 -4.55
N PRO A 48 -14.47 28.33 -4.99
CA PRO A 48 -14.68 26.88 -5.03
C PRO A 48 -13.94 26.16 -6.18
N TYR A 49 -13.73 24.84 -6.01
CA TYR A 49 -13.18 23.96 -7.04
C TYR A 49 -14.10 22.76 -7.23
N LEU A 50 -14.24 22.30 -8.48
CA LEU A 50 -14.81 21.00 -8.81
C LEU A 50 -13.75 19.91 -8.59
N GLY A 51 -14.06 18.92 -7.74
CA GLY A 51 -13.19 17.79 -7.48
C GLY A 51 -13.41 16.66 -8.49
N ILE A 52 -12.35 16.20 -9.16
CA ILE A 52 -12.38 15.05 -10.07
C ILE A 52 -11.50 13.94 -9.47
N VAL A 53 -12.11 12.79 -9.18
CA VAL A 53 -11.42 11.61 -8.66
C VAL A 53 -11.27 10.59 -9.78
N VAL A 54 -10.03 10.17 -10.04
CA VAL A 54 -9.69 9.30 -11.17
C VAL A 54 -9.08 7.99 -10.67
N PRO A 55 -9.48 6.82 -11.20
CA PRO A 55 -9.03 5.55 -10.65
C PRO A 55 -7.58 5.21 -11.02
N ASN A 56 -7.15 5.46 -12.25
CA ASN A 56 -5.84 5.02 -12.75
C ASN A 56 -5.34 5.93 -13.90
N PHE A 57 -4.14 5.63 -14.42
CA PHE A 57 -3.51 6.40 -15.50
C PHE A 57 -4.22 6.31 -16.85
N PHE A 58 -4.90 5.20 -17.14
CA PHE A 58 -5.63 5.03 -18.40
C PHE A 58 -6.79 6.03 -18.49
N GLU A 59 -7.41 6.35 -17.36
CA GLU A 59 -8.45 7.38 -17.26
C GLU A 59 -7.88 8.79 -17.06
N LEU A 60 -6.76 8.91 -16.34
CA LEU A 60 -6.16 10.21 -16.02
C LEU A 60 -5.48 10.86 -17.23
N ASN A 61 -4.70 10.09 -17.99
CA ASN A 61 -3.85 10.65 -19.05
C ASN A 61 -4.64 11.34 -20.15
N PRO A 62 -5.75 10.76 -20.68
CA PRO A 62 -6.57 11.46 -21.68
C PRO A 62 -7.12 12.80 -21.17
N LEU A 63 -7.53 12.87 -19.90
CA LEU A 63 -8.01 14.11 -19.28
C LEU A 63 -6.91 15.18 -19.21
N LEU A 64 -5.69 14.79 -18.79
CA LEU A 64 -4.56 15.72 -18.65
C LEU A 64 -3.96 16.17 -19.98
N GLN A 65 -4.07 15.33 -21.02
CA GLN A 65 -3.58 15.63 -22.37
C GLN A 65 -4.60 16.41 -23.21
N SER A 66 -5.84 16.52 -22.73
CA SER A 66 -6.87 17.32 -23.39
C SER A 66 -6.46 18.79 -23.44
N THR A 67 -6.70 19.44 -24.58
CA THR A 67 -6.52 20.88 -24.75
C THR A 67 -7.46 21.71 -23.87
N SER A 68 -8.51 21.09 -23.33
CA SER A 68 -9.47 21.74 -22.42
C SER A 68 -8.94 21.87 -20.99
N PHE A 69 -7.92 21.09 -20.62
CA PHE A 69 -7.30 21.16 -19.31
C PHE A 69 -6.09 22.11 -19.33
N VAL A 70 -6.11 23.10 -18.43
CA VAL A 70 -5.02 24.07 -18.26
C VAL A 70 -4.57 24.06 -16.80
N ALA A 71 -3.34 23.62 -16.54
CA ALA A 71 -2.78 23.60 -15.20
C ALA A 71 -2.55 25.02 -14.64
N ASP A 72 -2.71 25.21 -13.32
CA ASP A 72 -2.38 26.47 -12.65
C ASP A 72 -0.88 26.77 -12.80
N GLN A 73 -0.56 27.98 -13.27
CA GLN A 73 0.82 28.35 -13.58
C GLN A 73 1.72 28.48 -12.35
N LYS A 74 1.16 28.74 -11.17
CA LYS A 74 1.91 28.96 -9.92
C LYS A 74 1.96 27.70 -9.05
N LEU A 75 0.90 26.91 -9.07
CA LEU A 75 0.78 25.67 -8.30
C LEU A 75 0.07 24.61 -9.13
N PRO A 76 0.75 24.03 -10.15
CA PRO A 76 0.14 23.04 -11.04
C PRO A 76 -0.26 21.75 -10.31
N TYR A 77 0.43 21.42 -9.23
CA TYR A 77 0.08 20.31 -8.36
C TYR A 77 0.51 20.52 -6.91
N LEU A 78 -0.11 19.76 -6.01
CA LEU A 78 0.26 19.61 -4.61
C LEU A 78 0.32 18.11 -4.29
N ASP A 79 1.49 17.64 -3.87
CA ASP A 79 1.64 16.29 -3.36
C ASP A 79 1.34 16.27 -1.86
N PHE A 80 0.36 15.47 -1.45
CA PHE A 80 -0.09 15.36 -0.07
C PHE A 80 -0.61 13.95 0.23
N SER A 81 -0.19 13.38 1.36
CA SER A 81 -0.62 12.04 1.81
C SER A 81 -0.42 10.94 0.75
N GLY A 82 0.68 11.01 0.00
CA GLY A 82 1.02 10.06 -1.07
C GLY A 82 0.19 10.21 -2.33
N ARG A 83 -0.56 11.30 -2.49
CA ARG A 83 -1.41 11.59 -3.66
C ARG A 83 -1.01 12.91 -4.29
N ARG A 84 -1.23 13.03 -5.60
CA ARG A 84 -0.99 14.23 -6.36
C ARG A 84 -2.30 14.90 -6.71
N PHE A 85 -2.54 16.06 -6.11
CA PHE A 85 -3.68 16.92 -6.41
C PHE A 85 -3.25 17.91 -7.48
N ARG A 86 -3.76 17.77 -8.71
CA ARG A 86 -3.50 18.72 -9.81
C ARG A 86 -4.50 19.84 -9.76
N ILE A 87 -4.02 21.07 -9.80
CA ILE A 87 -4.86 22.26 -9.76
C ILE A 87 -4.82 22.89 -11.14
N GLY A 88 -6.00 23.22 -11.68
CA GLY A 88 -6.11 23.81 -12.99
C GLY A 88 -7.52 24.27 -13.30
N ARG A 89 -7.78 24.47 -14.59
CA ARG A 89 -9.11 24.70 -15.14
C ARG A 89 -9.43 23.64 -16.17
N LEU A 90 -10.68 23.22 -16.20
CA LEU A 90 -11.26 22.44 -17.29
C LEU A 90 -12.35 23.30 -17.90
N GLU A 91 -12.12 23.81 -19.10
CA GLU A 91 -12.92 24.89 -19.69
C GLU A 91 -13.05 26.08 -18.71
N ASP A 92 -14.28 26.45 -18.36
CA ASP A 92 -14.56 27.57 -17.48
C ASP A 92 -14.52 27.23 -15.98
N GLU A 93 -14.42 25.95 -15.63
CA GLU A 93 -14.47 25.48 -14.25
C GLU A 93 -13.08 25.33 -13.62
N SER A 94 -12.91 25.81 -12.40
CA SER A 94 -11.69 25.55 -11.62
C SER A 94 -11.76 24.15 -11.04
N VAL A 95 -10.77 23.31 -11.34
CA VAL A 95 -10.77 21.88 -10.96
C VAL A 95 -9.59 21.51 -10.07
N ILE A 96 -9.82 20.53 -9.20
CA ILE A 96 -8.76 19.77 -8.54
C ILE A 96 -8.92 18.31 -8.92
N ILE A 97 -7.93 17.75 -9.61
CA ILE A 97 -7.93 16.37 -10.09
C ILE A 97 -6.99 15.53 -9.22
N VAL A 98 -7.46 14.39 -8.72
CA VAL A 98 -6.65 13.47 -7.92
C VAL A 98 -6.84 12.04 -8.39
N MET A 99 -5.73 11.32 -8.56
CA MET A 99 -5.76 9.88 -8.78
C MET A 99 -5.67 9.15 -7.45
N THR A 100 -6.62 8.25 -7.19
CA THR A 100 -6.79 7.64 -5.86
C THR A 100 -6.63 6.13 -5.85
N GLY A 101 -6.50 5.49 -7.02
CA GLY A 101 -6.60 4.04 -7.12
C GLY A 101 -8.06 3.57 -7.05
N LEU A 102 -8.24 2.25 -7.02
CA LEU A 102 -9.54 1.58 -7.06
C LEU A 102 -10.25 1.48 -5.70
N SER A 103 -9.73 2.10 -4.63
CA SER A 103 -10.34 2.04 -3.29
C SER A 103 -10.02 3.26 -2.43
N MET A 104 -11.02 3.81 -1.73
CA MET A 104 -10.89 5.01 -0.88
C MET A 104 -11.69 4.89 0.42
N VAL A 105 -11.09 4.33 1.47
CA VAL A 105 -11.64 4.38 2.84
C VAL A 105 -10.53 4.52 3.87
N LYS A 106 -10.79 5.24 4.96
CA LYS A 106 -9.83 5.44 6.08
C LYS A 106 -9.57 4.14 6.86
N GLY A 107 -10.54 3.23 6.82
CA GLY A 107 -10.51 1.93 7.44
C GLY A 107 -11.87 1.27 7.29
N VAL A 108 -11.87 -0.06 7.31
CA VAL A 108 -13.07 -0.89 7.34
C VAL A 108 -12.89 -1.85 8.52
N VAL A 109 -13.92 -1.96 9.36
CA VAL A 109 -14.00 -3.04 10.34
C VAL A 109 -14.86 -4.13 9.70
N HIS A 110 -14.23 -5.24 9.36
CA HIS A 110 -14.92 -6.42 8.88
C HIS A 110 -14.89 -7.49 9.96
N TYR A 111 -16.06 -7.99 10.35
CA TYR A 111 -16.22 -9.12 11.25
C TYR A 111 -17.25 -10.08 10.64
N GLY A 112 -17.07 -11.38 10.85
CA GLY A 112 -17.96 -12.38 10.27
C GLY A 112 -17.38 -13.78 10.39
N ILE A 113 -18.13 -14.74 9.86
CA ILE A 113 -17.68 -16.13 9.76
C ILE A 113 -16.63 -16.26 8.65
N ALA A 114 -15.60 -17.06 8.90
CA ALA A 114 -14.57 -17.38 7.92
C ALA A 114 -14.25 -18.87 7.96
N GLY A 115 -13.86 -19.42 6.81
CA GLY A 115 -13.19 -20.71 6.75
C GLY A 115 -11.75 -20.56 7.24
N ASN A 116 -11.21 -21.63 7.83
CA ASN A 116 -9.87 -21.66 8.38
C ASN A 116 -9.05 -22.74 7.65
N ALA A 117 -7.80 -22.44 7.32
CA ALA A 117 -6.85 -23.38 6.72
C ALA A 117 -5.66 -23.70 7.66
N ASP A 118 -5.68 -23.18 8.89
CA ASP A 118 -4.69 -23.47 9.92
C ASP A 118 -5.16 -24.66 10.76
N PRO A 119 -4.51 -25.83 10.69
CA PRO A 119 -4.96 -27.02 11.40
C PRO A 119 -4.95 -26.86 12.92
N GLN A 120 -4.32 -25.80 13.46
CA GLN A 120 -4.31 -25.50 14.90
C GLN A 120 -5.60 -24.81 15.37
N LEU A 121 -6.37 -24.19 14.46
CA LEU A 121 -7.61 -23.49 14.79
C LEU A 121 -8.82 -24.41 14.69
N GLN A 122 -9.71 -24.30 15.67
CA GLN A 122 -10.94 -25.07 15.76
C GLN A 122 -12.17 -24.25 15.33
N ILE A 123 -13.27 -24.96 15.08
CA ILE A 123 -14.56 -24.32 14.83
C ILE A 123 -14.97 -23.56 16.10
N GLY A 124 -15.27 -22.27 15.96
CA GLY A 124 -15.65 -21.39 17.06
C GLY A 124 -14.51 -20.50 17.56
N ASP A 125 -13.27 -20.74 17.12
CA ASP A 125 -12.15 -19.85 17.44
C ASP A 125 -12.37 -18.48 16.80
N VAL A 126 -12.11 -17.43 17.59
CA VAL A 126 -12.09 -16.05 17.11
C VAL A 126 -10.66 -15.69 16.75
N THR A 127 -10.44 -15.24 15.52
CA THR A 127 -9.12 -14.86 15.03
C THR A 127 -9.07 -13.39 14.66
N ILE A 128 -7.92 -12.76 14.97
CA ILE A 128 -7.62 -11.40 14.57
C ILE A 128 -6.50 -11.46 13.53
N PRO A 129 -6.78 -11.16 12.25
CA PRO A 129 -5.77 -11.27 11.21
C PRO A 129 -4.68 -10.22 11.40
N GLN A 130 -3.42 -10.62 11.22
CA GLN A 130 -2.27 -9.70 11.17
C GLN A 130 -2.06 -9.14 9.75
N PHE A 131 -2.42 -9.93 8.75
CA PHE A 131 -2.33 -9.62 7.33
C PHE A 131 -3.60 -10.09 6.65
N TRP A 132 -3.92 -9.45 5.53
CA TRP A 132 -4.96 -9.90 4.61
C TRP A 132 -4.40 -9.89 3.19
N ALA A 133 -4.97 -10.72 2.34
CA ALA A 133 -4.68 -10.73 0.91
C ALA A 133 -5.97 -10.51 0.14
N HIS A 134 -5.92 -9.66 -0.87
CA HIS A 134 -7.02 -9.54 -1.82
C HIS A 134 -6.79 -10.52 -2.96
N THR A 135 -7.68 -11.49 -3.08
CA THR A 135 -7.61 -12.55 -4.10
C THR A 135 -8.77 -12.45 -5.10
N GLY A 136 -9.30 -11.24 -5.30
CA GLY A 136 -10.50 -11.01 -6.12
C GLY A 136 -10.22 -10.88 -7.63
N LEU A 137 -8.99 -10.56 -8.02
CA LEU A 137 -8.62 -10.32 -9.41
C LEU A 137 -7.92 -11.53 -10.01
N TRP A 138 -8.45 -11.99 -11.14
CA TRP A 138 -7.93 -13.14 -11.88
C TRP A 138 -8.02 -12.88 -13.38
N ASN A 139 -7.00 -13.32 -14.12
CA ASN A 139 -7.00 -13.31 -15.57
C ASN A 139 -7.20 -14.71 -16.11
N TRP A 140 -8.20 -14.84 -16.97
CA TRP A 140 -8.47 -16.05 -17.69
C TRP A 140 -7.62 -16.11 -18.96
N GLN A 141 -6.76 -17.12 -19.06
CA GLN A 141 -5.90 -17.27 -20.23
C GLN A 141 -6.73 -17.63 -21.47
N ARG A 142 -6.46 -16.95 -22.59
CA ARG A 142 -7.18 -17.18 -23.84
C ARG A 142 -7.06 -18.64 -24.28
N PHE A 143 -8.11 -19.13 -24.92
CA PHE A 143 -8.10 -20.49 -25.45
C PHE A 143 -7.00 -20.67 -26.50
N GLY A 144 -6.25 -21.77 -26.41
CA GLY A 144 -5.11 -22.08 -27.29
C GLY A 144 -3.76 -21.58 -26.75
N ASP A 145 -3.77 -20.61 -25.84
CA ASP A 145 -2.56 -20.16 -25.14
C ASP A 145 -2.23 -21.10 -23.98
N GLY A 146 -0.94 -21.44 -23.86
CA GLY A 146 -0.38 -22.23 -22.77
C GLY A 146 0.27 -21.35 -21.69
N PRO A 147 0.72 -21.94 -20.57
CA PRO A 147 1.21 -21.18 -19.41
C PRO A 147 2.40 -20.26 -19.71
N GLY A 148 3.19 -20.52 -20.77
CA GLY A 148 4.29 -19.67 -21.20
C GLY A 148 3.89 -18.49 -22.10
N ASN A 149 2.64 -18.42 -22.56
CA ASN A 149 2.14 -17.29 -23.36
C ASN A 149 1.81 -16.09 -22.47
N GLU A 150 2.03 -14.88 -22.99
CA GLU A 150 1.83 -13.61 -22.29
C GLU A 150 0.35 -13.39 -21.90
N LEU A 151 0.10 -12.95 -20.66
CA LEU A 151 -1.24 -12.57 -20.20
C LEU A 151 -1.56 -11.12 -20.57
N SER A 152 -2.85 -10.80 -20.61
CA SER A 152 -3.29 -9.43 -20.88
C SER A 152 -2.82 -8.49 -19.78
N LEU A 153 -2.00 -7.50 -20.10
CA LEU A 153 -1.31 -6.56 -19.20
C LEU A 153 -0.08 -7.10 -18.44
N GLU A 154 0.42 -8.29 -18.80
CA GLU A 154 1.67 -8.82 -18.21
C GLU A 154 2.89 -7.95 -18.52
N SER A 155 2.99 -7.41 -19.74
CA SER A 155 4.01 -6.43 -20.11
C SER A 155 3.97 -5.13 -19.29
N PHE A 156 2.84 -4.79 -18.68
CA PHE A 156 2.73 -3.65 -17.76
C PHE A 156 3.11 -4.03 -16.32
N GLY A 157 3.41 -5.30 -16.03
CA GLY A 157 3.82 -5.76 -14.71
C GLY A 157 2.66 -5.98 -13.74
N ASP A 158 1.44 -6.07 -14.25
CA ASP A 158 0.22 -6.23 -13.44
C ASP A 158 -0.03 -7.70 -13.05
N TYR A 159 0.91 -8.61 -13.35
CA TYR A 159 0.79 -10.05 -13.12
C TYR A 159 1.97 -10.60 -12.34
N THR A 160 1.69 -11.69 -11.64
CA THR A 160 2.72 -12.53 -11.03
C THR A 160 2.59 -13.95 -11.56
N ARG A 161 3.73 -14.53 -11.97
CA ARG A 161 3.83 -15.96 -12.26
C ARG A 161 4.31 -16.77 -11.04
N LYS A 162 4.50 -16.10 -9.89
CA LYS A 162 5.01 -16.74 -8.66
C LYS A 162 3.91 -17.40 -7.82
N VAL A 163 2.69 -16.86 -7.86
CA VAL A 163 1.56 -17.31 -7.02
C VAL A 163 0.27 -17.29 -7.82
N GLY A 164 -0.65 -18.20 -7.50
CA GLY A 164 -1.99 -18.24 -8.08
C GLY A 164 -2.03 -18.65 -9.55
N HIS A 165 -1.66 -19.90 -9.83
CA HIS A 165 -1.90 -20.55 -11.12
C HIS A 165 -2.85 -21.71 -10.91
N ILE A 166 -3.99 -21.68 -11.61
CA ILE A 166 -4.94 -22.79 -11.62
C ILE A 166 -5.09 -23.27 -13.05
N LYS A 167 -4.74 -24.54 -13.27
CA LYS A 167 -5.02 -25.23 -14.53
C LYS A 167 -6.22 -26.14 -14.31
N PHE A 168 -7.36 -25.78 -14.88
CA PHE A 168 -8.61 -26.47 -14.60
C PHE A 168 -8.61 -27.95 -14.99
N SER A 169 -7.82 -28.35 -15.99
CA SER A 169 -7.73 -29.75 -16.41
C SER A 169 -7.18 -30.68 -15.32
N ASP A 170 -6.43 -30.13 -14.36
CA ASP A 170 -5.80 -30.91 -13.29
C ASP A 170 -6.84 -31.35 -12.24
N PHE A 171 -8.06 -30.80 -12.30
CA PHE A 171 -9.20 -31.17 -11.45
C PHE A 171 -10.26 -31.98 -12.20
N ASN A 172 -9.99 -32.37 -13.46
CA ASN A 172 -10.88 -33.28 -14.17
C ASN A 172 -10.78 -34.68 -13.54
N ASN A 173 -11.88 -35.44 -13.55
CA ASN A 173 -11.80 -36.86 -13.28
C ASN A 173 -10.84 -37.50 -14.28
N GLU A 174 -9.89 -38.28 -13.77
CA GLU A 174 -8.97 -39.04 -14.61
C GLU A 174 -9.78 -39.89 -15.60
N THR A 175 -9.32 -39.93 -16.85
CA THR A 175 -9.82 -40.96 -17.77
C THR A 175 -9.31 -42.32 -17.31
N ARG A 176 -9.91 -43.40 -17.84
CA ARG A 176 -9.63 -44.81 -17.52
C ARG A 176 -8.13 -45.20 -17.44
N ASP A 177 -7.24 -44.40 -18.01
CA ASP A 177 -5.79 -44.61 -18.08
C ASP A 177 -4.96 -43.66 -17.20
N GLY A 178 -5.57 -42.93 -16.25
CA GLY A 178 -4.86 -42.02 -15.33
C GLY A 178 -4.30 -40.76 -15.99
N LYS A 179 -4.73 -40.44 -17.22
CA LYS A 179 -4.23 -39.29 -17.99
C LYS A 179 -5.13 -38.07 -17.81
N SER A 180 -4.52 -36.96 -17.44
CA SER A 180 -5.14 -35.64 -17.45
C SER A 180 -5.61 -35.30 -18.85
N VAL A 181 -6.91 -35.03 -19.01
CA VAL A 181 -7.50 -34.58 -20.28
C VAL A 181 -7.64 -33.06 -20.22
N PRO A 182 -7.16 -32.30 -21.23
CA PRO A 182 -7.40 -30.86 -21.32
C PRO A 182 -8.90 -30.54 -21.31
N ASN A 183 -9.27 -29.39 -20.76
CA ASN A 183 -10.63 -28.86 -20.90
C ASN A 183 -10.60 -27.43 -21.46
N LEU A 184 -11.78 -26.95 -21.88
CA LEU A 184 -11.94 -25.62 -22.47
C LEU A 184 -11.77 -24.47 -21.47
N LEU A 185 -11.77 -24.77 -20.16
CA LEU A 185 -11.59 -23.77 -19.11
C LEU A 185 -10.14 -23.28 -19.01
N ASN A 186 -9.18 -24.01 -19.58
CA ASN A 186 -7.77 -23.60 -19.69
C ASN A 186 -7.15 -23.21 -18.32
N ASN A 187 -6.35 -22.14 -18.28
CA ASN A 187 -5.64 -21.66 -17.09
C ASN A 187 -6.22 -20.33 -16.59
N VAL A 188 -6.15 -20.11 -15.28
CA VAL A 188 -6.39 -18.81 -14.66
C VAL A 188 -5.21 -18.41 -13.80
N TRP A 189 -4.95 -17.11 -13.76
CA TRP A 189 -3.79 -16.53 -13.13
C TRP A 189 -4.20 -15.40 -12.20
N TYR A 190 -3.69 -15.44 -10.97
CA TYR A 190 -3.92 -14.40 -9.99
C TYR A 190 -3.30 -13.08 -10.47
N GLN A 191 -4.07 -12.01 -10.34
CA GLN A 191 -3.63 -10.66 -10.63
C GLN A 191 -3.49 -9.91 -9.30
N PRO A 192 -2.27 -9.48 -8.92
CA PRO A 192 -2.08 -8.63 -7.75
C PRO A 192 -2.84 -7.32 -7.85
N GLU A 193 -3.40 -6.85 -6.74
CA GLU A 193 -3.97 -5.52 -6.69
C GLU A 193 -2.92 -4.42 -6.77
N GLU A 194 -3.29 -3.32 -7.42
CA GLU A 194 -2.52 -2.09 -7.44
C GLU A 194 -2.69 -1.33 -6.12
N VAL A 195 -1.58 -1.02 -5.46
CA VAL A 195 -1.55 -0.20 -4.25
C VAL A 195 -0.69 1.04 -4.47
N PHE A 196 -1.10 2.15 -3.84
CA PHE A 196 -0.39 3.42 -3.88
C PHE A 196 0.00 3.84 -2.45
N PRO A 197 1.24 3.61 -1.99
CA PRO A 197 1.61 3.88 -0.61
C PRO A 197 1.49 5.36 -0.25
N VAL A 198 1.08 5.64 1.00
CA VAL A 198 0.99 7.02 1.52
C VAL A 198 2.37 7.68 1.65
N HIS A 199 3.40 6.91 1.99
CA HIS A 199 4.78 7.37 2.16
C HIS A 199 5.67 7.13 0.93
N GLY A 200 5.09 6.68 -0.18
CA GLY A 200 5.81 6.46 -1.44
C GLY A 200 5.81 7.69 -2.35
N THR A 201 6.44 7.56 -3.52
CA THR A 201 6.30 8.53 -4.59
C THR A 201 4.85 8.51 -5.09
N PRO A 202 4.13 9.65 -5.11
CA PRO A 202 2.77 9.71 -5.61
C PRO A 202 2.67 9.11 -7.01
N GLU A 203 1.59 8.36 -7.24
CA GLU A 203 1.25 7.79 -8.55
C GLU A 203 2.24 6.73 -9.06
N VAL A 204 3.21 6.32 -8.24
CA VAL A 204 3.99 5.11 -8.52
C VAL A 204 3.22 3.93 -7.95
N ARG A 205 2.61 3.14 -8.84
CA ARG A 205 1.90 1.92 -8.46
C ARG A 205 2.86 0.88 -7.88
N GLN A 206 2.37 0.11 -6.93
CA GLN A 206 3.02 -1.07 -6.39
C GLN A 206 2.03 -2.22 -6.37
N HIS A 207 2.52 -3.43 -6.13
CA HIS A 207 1.69 -4.62 -5.95
C HIS A 207 1.93 -5.22 -4.58
N ALA A 208 0.84 -5.54 -3.88
CA ALA A 208 0.90 -6.21 -2.58
C ALA A 208 0.04 -7.46 -2.64
N PHE A 209 0.62 -8.60 -2.22
CA PHE A 209 -0.17 -9.80 -1.95
C PHE A 209 -0.64 -9.80 -0.50
N TRP A 210 0.29 -9.71 0.44
CA TRP A 210 -0.01 -9.55 1.86
C TRP A 210 -0.03 -8.07 2.24
N VAL A 211 -1.17 -7.60 2.71
CA VAL A 211 -1.34 -6.25 3.24
C VAL A 211 -1.40 -6.34 4.77
N PRO A 212 -0.49 -5.67 5.50
CA PRO A 212 -0.54 -5.65 6.95
C PRO A 212 -1.78 -4.92 7.45
N VAL A 213 -2.43 -5.47 8.47
CA VAL A 213 -3.48 -4.75 9.19
C VAL A 213 -2.87 -3.53 9.89
N ASN A 214 -3.62 -2.43 9.91
CA ASN A 214 -3.16 -1.21 10.57
C ASN A 214 -2.83 -1.49 12.05
N PRO A 215 -1.64 -1.14 12.56
CA PRO A 215 -1.23 -1.45 13.93
C PRO A 215 -2.18 -0.92 15.00
N LYS A 216 -2.83 0.23 14.76
CA LYS A 216 -3.80 0.81 15.68
C LYS A 216 -5.08 -0.03 15.74
N PHE A 217 -5.63 -0.42 14.58
CA PHE A 217 -6.81 -1.28 14.55
C PHE A 217 -6.51 -2.67 15.08
N PHE A 218 -5.33 -3.20 14.76
CA PHE A 218 -4.86 -4.48 15.29
C PHE A 218 -4.74 -4.45 16.82
N SER A 219 -4.17 -3.38 17.39
CA SER A 219 -4.09 -3.21 18.85
C SER A 219 -5.46 -3.13 19.52
N VAL A 220 -6.42 -2.43 18.92
CA VAL A 220 -7.79 -2.36 19.46
C VAL A 220 -8.50 -3.72 19.35
N ALA A 221 -8.30 -4.43 18.25
CA ALA A 221 -8.90 -5.75 18.07
C ALA A 221 -8.38 -6.77 19.10
N LYS A 222 -7.10 -6.66 19.52
CA LYS A 222 -6.52 -7.53 20.56
C LYS A 222 -7.23 -7.44 21.91
N ASP A 223 -7.95 -6.36 22.19
CA ASP A 223 -8.76 -6.28 23.41
C ASP A 223 -9.92 -7.30 23.41
N LEU A 224 -10.20 -7.95 22.27
CA LEU A 224 -11.15 -9.06 22.13
C LEU A 224 -10.53 -10.44 22.40
N GLU A 225 -9.20 -10.53 22.56
CA GLU A 225 -8.54 -11.77 22.96
C GLU A 225 -9.06 -12.21 24.34
N ASP A 226 -9.37 -13.49 24.51
CA ASP A 226 -9.97 -14.07 25.72
C ASP A 226 -11.35 -13.52 26.15
N LEU A 227 -12.05 -12.81 25.26
CA LEU A 227 -13.40 -12.33 25.54
C LEU A 227 -14.34 -13.52 25.81
N LYS A 228 -14.84 -13.61 27.05
CA LYS A 228 -15.86 -14.60 27.41
C LYS A 228 -17.19 -14.20 26.80
N LEU A 229 -17.60 -14.91 25.76
CA LEU A 229 -18.94 -14.78 25.21
C LEU A 229 -19.93 -15.29 26.26
N GLY A 230 -20.93 -14.47 26.58
CA GLY A 230 -21.98 -14.84 27.52
C GLY A 230 -22.71 -16.09 27.02
N VAL A 231 -23.03 -16.99 27.95
CA VAL A 231 -23.91 -18.13 27.67
C VAL A 231 -25.31 -17.54 27.43
N VAL A 232 -25.84 -17.73 26.22
CA VAL A 232 -27.25 -17.44 25.91
C VAL A 232 -28.13 -18.56 26.43
#